data_AF-A0A849QFY9-F1
#
_entry.id   AF-A0A849QFY9-F1
#
_cell.length_a   1.000
_cell.length_b   1.000
_cell.length_c   1.000
_cell.angle_alpha   90.00
_cell.angle_beta   90.00
_cell.angle_gamma   90.00
#
_symmetry.space_group_name_H-M   'P 1'
#
loop_
_entity.id
_entity.type
_entity.pdbx_description
1 polymer ?
#
loop_
_entity_poly.entity_id
_entity_poly.type
_entity_poly.pdbx_seq_one_letter_code
_entity_poly.pdbx_strand_id
1 'polypeptide(L)'
;MLDDSLLRTVEETIERFPVAHRDTILKIWNDWLDTNPQDPFYASWSDFSSQHDDQEALYTETRVFLKKVANELREREVPRTSWQKIAKALAAAASVLLVVFLALSRAFHAEE
;
A
#
# COMPACT_ATOMS: atom_id res chain seq x y z
N MET A 1 12.95 -8.28 -14.13
CA MET A 1 13.80 -7.07 -14.28
C MET A 1 12.90 -5.90 -13.99
N LEU A 2 13.28 -5.01 -13.07
CA LEU A 2 12.50 -3.80 -12.81
C LEU A 2 12.36 -2.99 -14.10
N ASP A 3 11.16 -2.46 -14.32
CA ASP A 3 10.90 -1.55 -15.43
C ASP A 3 11.57 -0.19 -15.18
N ASP A 4 12.25 0.37 -16.19
CA ASP A 4 12.93 1.67 -16.11
C ASP A 4 11.96 2.80 -15.73
N SER A 5 10.69 2.69 -16.13
CA SER A 5 9.67 3.68 -15.77
C SER A 5 9.34 3.65 -14.28
N LEU A 6 9.33 2.45 -13.67
CA LEU A 6 9.08 2.25 -12.25
C LEU A 6 10.28 2.75 -11.43
N LEU A 7 11.50 2.38 -11.83
CA LEU A 7 12.75 2.85 -11.23
C LEU A 7 12.78 4.38 -11.12
N ARG A 8 12.62 5.06 -12.25
CA ARG A 8 12.65 6.53 -12.30
C ARG A 8 11.59 7.17 -11.40
N THR A 9 10.39 6.59 -11.36
CA THR A 9 9.30 7.12 -10.53
C THR A 9 9.63 7.03 -9.04
N VAL A 10 10.20 5.90 -8.61
CA VAL A 10 10.58 5.69 -7.21
C VAL A 10 11.74 6.62 -6.84
N GLU A 11 12.72 6.77 -7.71
CA GLU A 11 13.83 7.72 -7.52
C GLU A 11 13.34 9.17 -7.40
N GLU A 12 12.47 9.64 -8.31
CA GLU A 12 11.84 10.96 -8.23
C GLU A 12 11.05 11.14 -6.93
N THR A 13 10.47 10.06 -6.39
CA THR A 13 9.77 10.08 -5.11
C THR A 13 10.74 10.25 -3.95
N ILE A 14 11.86 9.52 -3.96
CA ILE A 14 12.92 9.61 -2.95
C ILE A 14 13.58 11.00 -2.98
N GLU A 15 13.82 11.56 -4.16
CA GLU A 15 14.44 12.89 -4.33
C GLU A 15 13.65 14.02 -3.67
N ARG A 16 12.32 13.85 -3.55
CA ARG A 16 11.42 14.80 -2.87
C ARG A 16 11.39 14.66 -1.36
N PHE A 17 12.08 13.68 -0.78
CA PHE A 17 12.16 13.53 0.67
C PHE A 17 13.03 14.65 1.29
N PRO A 18 12.83 14.95 2.59
CA PRO A 18 13.71 15.88 3.30
C PRO A 18 15.17 15.44 3.20
N VAL A 19 16.09 16.39 3.01
CA VAL A 19 17.52 16.13 2.81
C VAL A 19 18.12 15.25 3.92
N ALA A 20 17.64 15.40 5.16
CA ALA A 20 18.09 14.60 6.30
C ALA A 20 17.92 13.08 6.11
N HIS A 21 16.97 12.65 5.26
CA HIS A 21 16.64 11.24 5.04
C HIS A 21 16.87 10.78 3.60
N ARG A 22 16.79 11.71 2.64
CA ARG A 22 16.88 11.41 1.21
C ARG A 22 18.11 10.59 0.86
N ASP A 23 19.29 11.07 1.24
CA ASP A 23 20.55 10.47 0.79
C ASP A 23 20.74 9.07 1.40
N THR A 24 20.32 8.88 2.65
CA THR A 24 20.29 7.57 3.32
C THR A 24 19.36 6.60 2.60
N ILE A 25 18.16 7.04 2.24
CA ILE A 25 17.16 6.18 1.60
C ILE A 25 17.54 5.86 0.16
N LEU A 26 18.11 6.83 -0.56
CA LEU A 26 18.64 6.61 -1.90
C LEU A 26 19.77 5.58 -1.88
N LYS A 27 20.62 5.62 -0.85
CA LYS A 27 21.64 4.57 -0.65
C LYS A 27 20.99 3.19 -0.43
N ILE A 28 20.05 3.08 0.51
CA ILE A 28 19.34 1.82 0.78
C ILE A 28 18.63 1.30 -0.48
N TRP A 29 18.05 2.20 -1.27
CA TRP A 29 17.44 1.90 -2.57
C TRP A 29 18.43 1.27 -3.55
N ASN A 30 19.59 1.90 -3.75
CA ASN A 30 20.61 1.36 -4.64
C ASN A 30 21.20 0.04 -4.12
N ASP A 31 21.46 -0.05 -2.81
CA ASP A 31 21.95 -1.28 -2.17
C ASP A 31 20.96 -2.44 -2.40
N TRP A 32 19.65 -2.16 -2.38
CA TRP A 32 18.62 -3.15 -2.70
C TRP A 32 18.61 -3.53 -4.19
N LEU A 33 18.75 -2.58 -5.11
CA LEU A 33 18.81 -2.86 -6.55
C LEU A 33 19.98 -3.77 -6.92
N ASP A 34 21.12 -3.60 -6.25
CA ASP A 34 22.31 -4.44 -6.42
C ASP A 34 22.09 -5.90 -6.01
N THR A 35 21.04 -6.19 -5.21
CA THR A 35 20.64 -7.58 -4.85
C THR A 35 19.89 -8.31 -5.97
N ASN A 36 19.63 -7.66 -7.10
CA ASN A 36 18.80 -8.17 -8.20
C ASN A 36 17.41 -8.64 -7.69
N PRO A 37 16.59 -7.72 -7.15
CA PRO A 37 15.35 -8.05 -6.48
C PRO A 37 14.36 -8.75 -7.42
N GLN A 38 13.58 -9.66 -6.85
CA GLN A 38 12.56 -10.43 -7.57
C GLN A 38 11.16 -9.94 -7.22
N ASP A 39 10.22 -10.21 -8.13
CA ASP A 39 8.81 -9.93 -7.90
C ASP A 39 8.24 -10.75 -6.73
N PRO A 40 7.29 -10.19 -5.96
CA PRO A 40 6.80 -8.81 -6.06
C PRO A 40 7.77 -7.83 -5.39
N PHE A 41 8.21 -6.79 -6.12
CA PHE A 41 9.27 -5.90 -5.63
C PHE A 41 8.85 -5.11 -4.39
N TYR A 42 7.57 -4.78 -4.21
CA TYR A 42 7.11 -4.14 -2.97
C TYR A 42 7.40 -5.00 -1.72
N ALA A 43 7.31 -6.33 -1.84
CA ALA A 43 7.55 -7.25 -0.72
C ALA A 43 9.05 -7.41 -0.48
N SER A 44 9.80 -7.67 -1.56
CA SER A 44 11.27 -7.74 -1.52
C SER A 44 11.88 -6.48 -0.90
N TRP A 45 11.41 -5.31 -1.30
CA TRP A 45 11.82 -4.03 -0.71
C TRP A 45 11.45 -3.92 0.77
N SER A 46 10.22 -4.32 1.15
CA SER A 46 9.78 -4.25 2.55
C SER A 46 10.65 -5.12 3.45
N ASP A 47 11.00 -6.32 2.97
CA ASP A 47 11.85 -7.25 3.70
C ASP A 47 13.29 -6.72 3.81
N PHE A 48 13.86 -6.22 2.72
CA PHE A 48 15.21 -5.65 2.70
C PHE A 48 15.32 -4.41 3.59
N SER A 49 14.43 -3.43 3.38
CA SER A 49 14.46 -2.14 4.08
C SER A 49 14.20 -2.27 5.59
N SER A 50 13.51 -3.32 6.03
CA SER A 50 13.27 -3.58 7.46
C SER A 50 14.55 -3.83 8.28
N GLN A 51 15.65 -4.17 7.61
CA GLN A 51 16.97 -4.38 8.23
C GLN A 51 17.71 -3.06 8.50
N HIS A 52 17.27 -1.98 7.85
CA HIS A 52 17.86 -0.65 7.97
C HIS A 52 17.08 0.26 8.91
N ASP A 53 16.06 -0.28 9.58
CA ASP A 53 15.23 0.42 10.53
C ASP A 53 15.48 -0.10 11.95
N ASP A 54 15.38 0.79 12.93
CA ASP A 54 15.45 0.42 14.34
C ASP A 54 14.15 -0.28 14.75
N GLN A 55 14.21 -1.61 14.85
CA GLN A 55 13.05 -2.43 15.19
C GLN A 55 12.59 -2.24 16.65
N GLU A 56 13.45 -1.71 17.53
CA GLU A 56 13.12 -1.46 18.94
C GLU A 56 12.39 -0.12 19.12
N ALA A 57 12.64 0.84 18.23
CA ALA A 57 11.93 2.11 18.23
C ALA A 57 10.48 1.94 17.73
N LEU A 58 9.50 2.39 18.54
CA LEU A 58 8.08 2.44 18.16
C LEU A 58 7.84 3.28 16.90
N TYR A 59 8.67 4.30 16.67
CA TYR A 59 8.57 5.17 15.50
C TYR A 59 9.95 5.76 15.14
N THR A 60 10.33 5.64 13.88
CA THR A 60 11.42 6.40 13.27
C THR A 60 10.87 7.12 12.04
N GLU A 61 11.36 8.34 11.76
CA GLU A 61 10.99 9.04 10.53
C GLU A 61 11.44 8.26 9.29
N THR A 62 12.60 7.59 9.38
CA THR A 62 13.13 6.72 8.34
C THR A 62 12.15 5.61 7.96
N ARG A 63 11.51 4.93 8.95
CA ARG A 63 10.46 3.92 8.71
C ARG A 63 9.32 4.46 7.86
N VAL A 64 8.91 5.71 8.06
CA VAL A 64 7.83 6.33 7.28
C VAL A 64 8.21 6.43 5.81
N PHE A 65 9.44 6.87 5.53
CA PHE A 65 9.91 7.02 4.16
C PHE A 65 10.19 5.67 3.49
N LEU A 66 10.75 4.68 4.20
CA LEU A 66 10.91 3.31 3.68
C LEU A 66 9.56 2.68 3.33
N LYS A 67 8.54 2.88 4.18
CA LYS A 67 7.15 2.47 3.88
C LYS A 67 6.56 3.22 2.69
N LYS A 68 6.94 4.48 2.49
CA LYS A 68 6.47 5.27 1.34
C LYS A 68 7.00 4.71 0.02
N VAL A 69 8.26 4.30 -0.03
CA VAL A 69 8.84 3.58 -1.17
C VAL A 69 8.10 2.25 -1.41
N ALA A 70 7.85 1.46 -0.36
CA ALA A 70 7.10 0.21 -0.45
C ALA A 70 5.69 0.41 -1.03
N ASN A 71 5.04 1.52 -0.67
CA ASN A 71 3.71 1.85 -1.18
C ASN A 71 3.73 2.27 -2.65
N GLU A 72 4.71 3.07 -3.09
CA GLU A 72 4.83 3.44 -4.51
C GLU A 72 5.04 2.19 -5.38
N LEU A 73 5.91 1.26 -4.96
CA LEU A 73 6.09 -0.04 -5.60
C LEU A 73 4.77 -0.81 -5.66
N ARG A 74 4.06 -0.93 -4.53
CA ARG A 74 2.80 -1.67 -4.45
C ARG A 74 1.72 -1.08 -5.33
N GLU A 75 1.56 0.24 -5.37
CA GLU A 75 0.52 0.89 -6.17
C GLU A 75 0.72 0.69 -7.68
N ARG A 76 1.96 0.49 -8.10
CA ARG A 76 2.35 0.33 -9.51
C ARG A 76 2.37 -1.14 -9.94
N GLU A 77 2.87 -2.04 -9.09
CA GLU A 77 2.91 -3.49 -9.34
C GLU A 77 1.55 -4.14 -9.18
N VAL A 78 0.80 -3.74 -8.14
CA VAL A 78 -0.53 -4.26 -7.88
C VAL A 78 -1.50 -3.23 -8.41
N PRO A 79 -2.04 -3.38 -9.64
CA PRO A 79 -3.14 -2.54 -10.07
C PRO A 79 -4.20 -2.63 -8.98
N ARG A 80 -4.66 -1.48 -8.46
CA ARG A 80 -5.77 -1.40 -7.50
C ARG A 80 -6.91 -2.24 -8.05
N THR A 81 -6.97 -3.50 -7.62
CA THR A 81 -7.78 -4.48 -8.30
C THR A 81 -9.19 -3.95 -8.19
N SER A 82 -9.89 -3.88 -9.32
CA SER A 82 -11.31 -3.59 -9.39
C SER A 82 -12.10 -4.37 -8.33
N TRP A 83 -11.53 -5.47 -7.83
CA TRP A 83 -11.97 -6.25 -6.69
C TRP A 83 -12.17 -5.51 -5.36
N GLN A 84 -11.33 -4.56 -4.97
CA GLN A 84 -11.61 -3.73 -3.77
C GLN A 84 -12.80 -2.78 -3.99
N LYS A 85 -12.97 -2.27 -5.22
CA LYS A 85 -14.12 -1.43 -5.59
C LYS A 85 -15.40 -2.28 -5.62
N ILE A 86 -15.33 -3.50 -6.16
CA ILE A 86 -16.45 -4.44 -6.21
C ILE A 86 -16.83 -4.92 -4.80
N ALA A 87 -15.87 -5.23 -3.93
CA ALA A 87 -16.14 -5.59 -2.53
C ALA A 87 -16.87 -4.46 -1.77
N LYS A 88 -16.45 -3.20 -1.96
CA LYS A 88 -17.16 -2.04 -1.40
C LYS A 88 -18.57 -1.87 -1.97
N ALA A 89 -18.73 -2.07 -3.29
CA ALA A 89 -20.03 -1.99 -3.94
C ALA A 89 -20.99 -3.10 -3.44
N LEU A 90 -20.50 -4.33 -3.27
CA LEU A 90 -21.24 -5.46 -2.71
C LEU A 90 -21.70 -5.18 -1.27
N ALA A 91 -20.82 -4.64 -0.42
CA ALA A 91 -21.17 -4.29 0.95
C ALA A 91 -22.26 -3.21 1.03
N ALA A 92 -22.19 -2.21 0.15
CA ALA A 92 -23.22 -1.17 0.05
C ALA A 92 -24.57 -1.73 -0.41
N ALA A 93 -24.58 -2.59 -1.43
CA ALA A 93 -25.80 -3.24 -1.93
C ALA A 93 -26.45 -4.14 -0.87
N ALA A 94 -25.66 -4.92 -0.13
CA ALA A 94 -26.15 -5.75 0.97
C ALA A 94 -26.81 -4.93 2.09
N SER A 95 -26.23 -3.77 2.40
CA SER A 95 -26.77 -2.85 3.42
C SER A 95 -28.14 -2.29 3.02
N VAL A 96 -28.31 -1.94 1.74
CA VAL A 96 -29.60 -1.46 1.21
C VAL A 96 -30.65 -2.58 1.24
N LEU A 97 -30.30 -3.78 0.80
CA LEU A 97 -31.20 -4.95 0.87
C LEU A 97 -31.66 -5.22 2.31
N LEU A 98 -30.75 -5.14 3.28
CA LEU A 98 -31.07 -5.36 4.68
C LEU A 98 -32.12 -4.35 5.19
N VAL A 99 -31.99 -3.07 4.84
CA VAL A 99 -32.96 -2.03 5.19
C VAL A 99 -34.33 -2.31 4.56
N VAL A 100 -34.37 -2.73 3.30
CA VAL A 100 -35.62 -3.10 2.61
C VAL A 100 -36.29 -4.29 3.29
N PHE A 101 -35.53 -5.35 3.63
CA PHE A 101 -36.07 -6.51 4.36
C PHE A 101 -36.62 -6.12 5.73
N LEU A 102 -35.92 -5.28 6.48
CA LEU A 102 -36.39 -4.80 7.79
C LEU A 102 -37.65 -3.94 7.68
N ALA A 103 -37.73 -3.07 6.67
CA ALA A 103 -38.90 -2.24 6.43
C ALA A 103 -40.14 -3.08 6.06
N LEU A 104 -39.96 -4.08 5.18
CA LEU A 104 -41.02 -5.02 4.83
C LEU A 104 -41.43 -5.87 6.04
N SER A 105 -40.47 -6.45 6.76
CA SER A 105 -40.74 -7.23 7.97
C SER A 105 -41.55 -6.44 9.00
N ARG A 106 -41.22 -5.15 9.19
CA ARG A 106 -41.96 -4.27 10.10
C ARG A 106 -43.37 -3.98 9.60
N ALA A 107 -43.58 -3.80 8.30
CA ALA A 107 -44.90 -3.58 7.74
C ALA A 107 -45.81 -4.81 7.92
N PHE A 108 -45.29 -6.01 7.69
CA PHE A 108 -46.05 -7.25 7.88
C PHE A 108 -46.38 -7.59 9.33
N HIS A 109 -45.56 -7.16 10.30
CA HIS A 109 -45.85 -7.34 11.74
C HIS A 109 -46.72 -6.22 12.34
N ALA A 110 -46.98 -5.13 11.61
CA ALA A 110 -47.83 -4.03 12.08
C ALA A 110 -49.31 -4.20 11.71
N GLU A 111 -49.64 -5.22 10.92
CA GLU A 111 -51.01 -5.57 10.52
C GLU A 111 -51.61 -6.72 11.36
N GLU A 112 -50.92 -7.15 12.43
CA GLU A 112 -51.41 -8.08 13.47
C GLU A 112 -51.77 -7.31 14.75
#